data_AF-Q1LMK7-F1
#
_entry.id   AF-Q1LMK7-F1
#
_cell.length_a   1.000
_cell.length_b   1.000
_cell.length_c   1.000
_cell.angle_alpha   90.00
_cell.angle_beta   90.00
_cell.angle_gamma   90.00
#
_symmetry.space_group_name_H-M   'P 1'
#
loop_
_entity.id
_entity.type
_entity.pdbx_description
1 polymer ?
#
loop_
_entity_poly.entity_id
_entity_poly.type
_entity_poly.pdbx_seq_one_letter_code
_entity_poly.pdbx_strand_id
1 'polypeptide(L)'
;MDKKVDQKDSVPARVKPSQHPPHHDSLMQRRAGVPGLPLWRVVPRLASYGMVVFIIWVVLSVMFPYIFTRSSERAIVNSPVTLVTTPVEGVVTKQVVTVGGSFKAGDPLMALQNPNMDRALLVELTGKQLDNQKRLEAAKVKLEADQTRMASTGGDIKRYQASADREHASRVRGIEARLAVAKQQIDAQEDVVNRNQAMQWAGAVSQAYTDASRNQLTVLAGSRDAIQAELDSARNSSEAARSKVFSSSADGALGALSQKQDELKAEITQTQAEITQLEQYGAEVDKLVTAEQERLERVSNLDIKAYASGIVEDVLTPPGTRVAAGATLMRTTNCSQPNVVAVFPRSLSKDLLPGAKLTVLVDGVPTPQPGTVAEIMPRAPEGDQARYFVPFPPIEKNEIYLIAKLNKPLPDLRNRGSGSTDRCALGHWAKVSLDRPWFTRLI
;
A
#
# COMPACT_ATOMS: atom_id res chain seq x y z
N MET A 1 78.72 10.96 1.91
CA MET A 1 78.14 10.39 0.67
C MET A 1 77.43 11.51 -0.06
N ASP A 2 78.10 12.50 -0.67
CA ASP A 2 79.08 12.48 -1.78
C ASP A 2 78.38 12.41 -3.16
N LYS A 3 78.61 13.39 -4.06
CA LYS A 3 79.69 13.46 -5.09
C LYS A 3 79.63 12.25 -6.04
N LYS A 4 79.78 12.37 -7.37
CA LYS A 4 80.36 13.42 -8.27
C LYS A 4 79.63 13.26 -9.64
N VAL A 5 79.47 14.23 -10.56
CA VAL A 5 80.36 15.26 -11.16
C VAL A 5 81.49 14.66 -12.02
N ASP A 6 81.67 15.20 -13.24
CA ASP A 6 82.76 14.95 -14.22
C ASP A 6 82.77 13.56 -14.92
N GLN A 7 83.29 13.33 -16.13
CA GLN A 7 83.78 14.16 -17.29
C GLN A 7 83.79 13.25 -18.57
N LYS A 8 84.37 13.49 -19.77
CA LYS A 8 85.38 14.45 -20.33
C LYS A 8 85.28 14.54 -21.88
N ASP A 9 86.13 15.38 -22.49
CA ASP A 9 86.89 15.27 -23.78
C ASP A 9 86.42 14.36 -24.95
N SER A 10 86.40 14.79 -26.23
CA SER A 10 87.46 15.37 -27.12
C SER A 10 88.50 14.30 -27.58
N VAL A 11 89.22 14.36 -28.73
CA VAL A 11 89.95 15.47 -29.39
C VAL A 11 89.76 15.48 -30.97
N PRO A 12 90.69 15.65 -31.97
CA PRO A 12 90.34 16.33 -33.25
C PRO A 12 90.83 15.77 -34.64
N ALA A 13 90.48 16.51 -35.72
CA ALA A 13 91.33 16.90 -36.88
C ALA A 13 91.49 16.03 -38.17
N ARG A 14 91.45 16.72 -39.34
CA ARG A 14 92.54 16.86 -40.35
C ARG A 14 92.03 17.64 -41.59
N VAL A 15 92.25 18.97 -41.69
CA VAL A 15 93.37 19.62 -42.42
C VAL A 15 93.53 19.22 -43.89
N LYS A 16 93.41 20.21 -44.80
CA LYS A 16 94.21 20.26 -46.05
C LYS A 16 94.45 21.72 -46.49
N PRO A 17 95.71 22.17 -46.65
CA PRO A 17 96.04 23.51 -47.11
C PRO A 17 96.49 23.53 -48.59
N SER A 18 96.53 24.72 -49.17
CA SER A 18 97.53 25.11 -50.18
C SER A 18 97.77 26.63 -50.10
N GLN A 19 98.99 27.07 -50.39
CA GLN A 19 99.45 28.46 -50.27
C GLN A 19 100.20 28.90 -51.53
N HIS A 20 100.12 30.21 -51.81
CA HIS A 20 101.17 31.01 -52.48
C HIS A 20 101.44 30.70 -53.98
N PRO A 21 102.22 31.53 -54.70
CA PRO A 21 102.92 32.78 -54.32
C PRO A 21 102.32 34.04 -55.01
N PRO A 22 102.94 35.25 -54.90
CA PRO A 22 102.34 36.51 -55.36
C PRO A 22 102.98 37.02 -56.66
N HIS A 23 102.53 38.19 -57.13
CA HIS A 23 103.42 39.16 -57.78
C HIS A 23 103.15 40.57 -57.26
N HIS A 24 104.24 41.31 -57.01
CA HIS A 24 104.17 42.77 -56.95
C HIS A 24 103.96 43.30 -58.37
N ASP A 25 103.20 44.39 -58.52
CA ASP A 25 103.87 45.64 -58.82
C ASP A 25 103.08 46.87 -58.38
N SER A 26 103.82 47.91 -57.99
CA SER A 26 103.28 49.24 -57.77
C SER A 26 103.11 49.98 -59.10
N LEU A 27 102.20 50.95 -59.19
CA LEU A 27 102.57 52.37 -59.40
C LEU A 27 101.37 53.33 -59.52
N MET A 28 101.65 54.60 -59.20
CA MET A 28 100.96 55.84 -59.61
C MET A 28 99.43 56.00 -59.42
N GLN A 29 99.05 56.38 -58.20
CA GLN A 29 98.70 57.79 -57.89
C GLN A 29 97.80 58.57 -58.90
N ARG A 30 96.55 58.87 -58.51
CA ARG A 30 95.87 60.12 -58.91
C ARG A 30 94.95 60.67 -57.82
N ARG A 31 94.91 61.99 -57.67
CA ARG A 31 94.12 62.71 -56.65
C ARG A 31 92.75 63.13 -57.18
N ALA A 32 91.70 62.78 -56.43
CA ALA A 32 90.42 63.49 -56.31
C ALA A 32 89.73 62.97 -55.02
N GLY A 33 88.83 63.67 -54.33
CA GLY A 33 88.28 64.99 -54.62
C GLY A 33 86.92 65.25 -53.94
N VAL A 34 86.82 64.96 -52.63
CA VAL A 34 85.88 65.48 -51.60
C VAL A 34 84.71 66.34 -52.13
N PRO A 35 83.41 65.98 -51.91
CA PRO A 35 82.84 66.07 -50.55
C PRO A 35 81.78 65.01 -50.14
N GLY A 36 81.49 64.98 -48.83
CA GLY A 36 80.41 64.20 -48.22
C GLY A 36 79.11 65.00 -48.00
N LEU A 37 78.06 64.31 -47.55
CA LEU A 37 76.71 64.88 -47.30
C LEU A 37 76.22 64.61 -45.86
N PRO A 38 75.35 65.47 -45.28
CA PRO A 38 75.24 65.62 -43.83
C PRO A 38 74.23 64.68 -43.13
N LEU A 39 74.63 64.13 -41.99
CA LEU A 39 73.82 63.21 -41.16
C LEU A 39 72.62 63.86 -40.42
N TRP A 40 72.49 65.19 -40.44
CA TRP A 40 71.66 65.96 -39.51
C TRP A 40 70.18 66.15 -39.90
N ARG A 41 69.66 65.36 -40.86
CA ARG A 41 68.25 65.40 -41.32
C ARG A 41 67.39 64.18 -40.97
N VAL A 42 67.98 63.11 -40.40
CA VAL A 42 67.28 61.83 -40.18
C VAL A 42 66.65 61.72 -38.78
N VAL A 43 67.35 62.22 -37.75
CA VAL A 43 66.97 62.11 -36.33
C VAL A 43 65.53 62.58 -36.01
N PRO A 44 65.07 63.80 -36.38
CA PRO A 44 63.76 64.28 -35.94
C PRO A 44 62.58 63.49 -36.52
N ARG A 45 62.76 62.82 -37.68
CA ARG A 45 61.69 62.05 -38.33
C ARG A 45 61.39 60.75 -37.60
N LEU A 46 62.41 60.04 -37.13
CA LEU A 46 62.24 58.81 -36.35
C LEU A 46 61.52 59.07 -35.02
N ALA A 47 61.86 60.18 -34.34
CA ALA A 47 61.16 60.60 -33.12
C ALA A 47 59.67 60.88 -33.37
N SER A 48 59.32 61.59 -34.46
CA SER A 48 57.91 61.85 -34.79
C SER A 48 57.13 60.57 -35.12
N TYR A 49 57.70 59.61 -35.83
CA TYR A 49 57.02 58.34 -36.10
C TYR A 49 56.84 57.50 -34.83
N GLY A 50 57.84 57.47 -33.94
CA GLY A 50 57.72 56.81 -32.62
C GLY A 50 56.59 57.40 -31.77
N MET A 51 56.47 58.74 -31.73
CA MET A 51 55.39 59.42 -31.00
C MET A 51 54.00 59.13 -31.61
N VAL A 52 53.87 59.12 -32.94
CA VAL A 52 52.61 58.76 -33.61
C VAL A 52 52.22 57.30 -33.34
N VAL A 53 53.17 56.36 -33.42
CA VAL A 53 52.91 54.95 -33.08
C VAL A 53 52.54 54.79 -31.61
N PHE A 54 53.18 55.51 -30.69
CA PHE A 54 52.81 55.49 -29.27
C PHE A 54 51.41 56.05 -29.01
N ILE A 55 51.03 57.17 -29.64
CA ILE A 55 49.67 57.73 -29.55
C ILE A 55 48.64 56.74 -30.12
N ILE A 56 48.90 56.14 -31.29
CA ILE A 56 48.04 55.11 -31.88
C ILE A 56 47.90 53.90 -30.94
N TRP A 57 49.00 53.44 -30.33
CA TRP A 57 49.01 52.33 -29.39
C TRP A 57 48.22 52.64 -28.10
N VAL A 58 48.37 53.84 -27.54
CA VAL A 58 47.59 54.28 -26.37
C VAL A 58 46.10 54.43 -26.72
N VAL A 59 45.77 55.01 -27.88
CA VAL A 59 44.38 55.13 -28.34
C VAL A 59 43.74 53.78 -28.58
N LEU A 60 44.44 52.82 -29.22
CA LEU A 60 43.95 51.44 -29.33
C LEU A 60 43.81 50.79 -27.94
N SER A 61 44.81 50.92 -27.07
CA SER A 61 44.81 50.33 -25.73
C SER A 61 43.63 50.79 -24.87
N VAL A 62 43.28 52.08 -24.93
CA VAL A 62 42.15 52.66 -24.19
C VAL A 62 40.80 52.36 -24.85
N MET A 63 40.71 52.39 -26.19
CA MET A 63 39.44 52.15 -26.89
C MET A 63 39.06 50.67 -27.04
N PHE A 64 40.04 49.76 -27.10
CA PHE A 64 39.78 48.34 -27.31
C PHE A 64 38.91 47.69 -26.22
N PRO A 65 39.24 47.72 -24.91
CA PRO A 65 38.61 46.85 -23.91
C PRO A 65 37.08 46.97 -23.83
N TYR A 66 36.51 48.14 -24.12
CA TYR A 66 35.06 48.38 -24.14
C TYR A 66 34.32 47.80 -25.35
N ILE A 67 35.03 47.38 -26.41
CA ILE A 67 34.42 46.89 -27.67
C ILE A 67 34.36 45.35 -27.71
N PHE A 68 35.26 44.65 -27.02
CA PHE A 68 35.42 43.20 -27.16
C PHE A 68 34.62 42.35 -26.15
N THR A 69 34.17 42.91 -25.04
CA THR A 69 33.29 42.23 -24.08
C THR A 69 31.81 42.40 -24.44
N ARG A 70 31.33 41.57 -25.38
CA ARG A 70 29.89 41.38 -25.63
C ARG A 70 29.21 40.69 -24.44
N SER A 71 29.02 41.43 -23.35
CA SER A 71 28.30 41.00 -22.16
C SER A 71 26.89 41.58 -22.15
N SER A 72 25.92 40.81 -21.67
CA SER A 72 24.71 41.38 -21.08
C SER A 72 24.98 41.72 -19.61
N GLU A 73 24.47 42.86 -19.17
CA GLU A 73 24.38 43.24 -17.75
C GLU A 73 22.98 43.02 -17.18
N ARG A 74 22.02 42.57 -18.01
CA ARG A 74 20.61 42.35 -17.68
C ARG A 74 20.30 40.86 -17.77
N ALA A 75 20.81 40.10 -16.80
CA ALA A 75 20.40 38.73 -16.58
C ALA A 75 20.02 38.47 -15.12
N ILE A 76 19.19 37.45 -14.89
CA ILE A 76 18.74 37.03 -13.57
C ILE A 76 18.78 35.50 -13.47
N VAL A 77 19.23 34.99 -12.33
CA VAL A 77 19.17 33.56 -12.01
C VAL A 77 17.74 33.19 -11.70
N ASN A 78 17.22 32.16 -12.36
CA ASN A 78 15.82 31.81 -12.33
C ASN A 78 15.65 30.31 -12.55
N SER A 79 14.50 29.74 -12.21
CA SER A 79 14.24 28.32 -12.47
C SER A 79 12.74 28.09 -12.69
N PRO A 80 12.35 27.08 -13.50
CA PRO A 80 10.95 26.73 -13.69
C PRO A 80 10.36 26.19 -12.38
N VAL A 81 9.20 26.72 -12.00
CA VAL A 81 8.47 26.33 -10.81
C VAL A 81 7.52 25.20 -11.16
N THR A 82 7.77 24.02 -10.59
CA THR A 82 6.87 22.87 -10.67
C THR A 82 5.72 23.02 -9.68
N LEU A 83 4.51 22.69 -10.14
CA LEU A 83 3.31 22.66 -9.30
C LEU A 83 3.12 21.24 -8.76
N VAL A 84 3.04 21.09 -7.44
CA VAL A 84 2.70 19.81 -6.80
C VAL A 84 1.19 19.76 -6.65
N THR A 85 0.52 18.98 -7.50
CA THR A 85 -0.93 18.81 -7.49
C THR A 85 -1.35 17.53 -6.76
N THR A 86 -2.55 17.53 -6.18
CA THR A 86 -3.16 16.29 -5.67
C THR A 86 -3.84 15.50 -6.81
N PRO A 87 -3.69 14.17 -6.87
CA PRO A 87 -4.45 13.34 -7.81
C PRO A 87 -5.91 13.10 -7.38
N VAL A 88 -6.26 13.39 -6.12
CA VAL A 88 -7.58 13.14 -5.51
C VAL A 88 -8.10 14.34 -4.74
N GLU A 89 -9.41 14.42 -4.51
CA GLU A 89 -9.96 15.37 -3.54
C GLU A 89 -9.74 14.91 -2.08
N GLY A 90 -9.73 15.87 -1.15
CA GLY A 90 -9.53 15.60 0.27
C GLY A 90 -9.31 16.87 1.11
N VAL A 91 -8.81 16.70 2.32
CA VAL A 91 -8.38 17.75 3.25
C VAL A 91 -6.92 17.51 3.60
N VAL A 92 -6.07 18.55 3.56
CA VAL A 92 -4.68 18.42 4.00
C VAL A 92 -4.65 18.26 5.51
N THR A 93 -4.19 17.12 6.02
CA THR A 93 -4.11 16.86 7.48
C THR A 93 -2.75 17.21 8.05
N LYS A 94 -1.68 17.01 7.29
CA LYS A 94 -0.31 17.25 7.73
C LYS A 94 0.56 17.77 6.59
N GLN A 95 1.36 18.78 6.88
CA GLN A 95 2.49 19.20 6.05
C GLN A 95 3.77 18.60 6.63
N VAL A 96 4.63 18.02 5.79
CA VAL A 96 5.89 17.38 6.20
C VAL A 96 7.08 18.30 5.93
N VAL A 97 7.08 19.00 4.79
CA VAL A 97 8.14 19.92 4.38
C VAL A 97 7.64 21.36 4.42
N THR A 98 8.33 22.24 5.14
CA THR A 98 8.02 23.68 5.23
C THR A 98 8.53 24.45 4.01
N VAL A 99 8.05 25.69 3.82
CA VAL A 99 8.66 26.64 2.88
C VAL A 99 10.17 26.77 3.14
N GLY A 100 10.96 26.86 2.07
CA GLY A 100 12.43 26.83 2.08
C GLY A 100 13.04 25.45 2.36
N GLY A 101 12.23 24.44 2.72
CA GLY A 101 12.67 23.06 2.93
C GLY A 101 13.04 22.37 1.62
N SER A 102 14.17 21.67 1.62
CA SER A 102 14.61 20.84 0.50
C SER A 102 14.16 19.38 0.67
N PHE A 103 13.89 18.73 -0.46
CA PHE A 103 13.37 17.35 -0.52
C PHE A 103 13.92 16.61 -1.75
N LYS A 104 13.84 15.29 -1.72
CA LYS A 104 14.24 14.38 -2.80
C LYS A 104 13.02 13.75 -3.47
N ALA A 105 13.20 13.24 -4.68
CA ALA A 105 12.21 12.39 -5.33
C ALA A 105 11.85 11.18 -4.41
N GLY A 106 10.55 10.95 -4.19
CA GLY A 106 10.02 9.93 -3.30
C GLY A 106 9.69 10.39 -1.88
N ASP A 107 10.21 11.53 -1.41
CA ASP A 107 9.94 12.04 -0.06
C ASP A 107 8.47 12.47 0.08
N PRO A 108 7.80 12.20 1.22
CA PRO A 108 6.45 12.69 1.49
C PRO A 108 6.45 14.20 1.77
N LEU A 109 5.61 14.95 1.06
CA LEU A 109 5.50 16.41 1.17
C LEU A 109 4.33 16.84 2.07
N MET A 110 3.18 16.19 1.88
CA MET A 110 1.92 16.42 2.60
C MET A 110 1.13 15.11 2.70
N ALA A 111 0.34 14.96 3.76
CA ALA A 111 -0.71 13.96 3.86
C ALA A 111 -2.07 14.61 3.58
N LEU A 112 -2.84 14.00 2.68
CA LEU A 112 -4.26 14.24 2.50
C LEU A 112 -5.06 13.15 3.23
N GLN A 113 -6.21 13.53 3.75
CA GLN A 113 -7.27 12.60 4.13
C GLN A 113 -8.53 12.90 3.32
N ASN A 114 -9.19 11.88 2.77
CA ASN A 114 -10.51 12.08 2.14
C ASN A 114 -11.63 11.79 3.14
N PRO A 115 -12.38 12.82 3.62
CA PRO A 115 -13.49 12.63 4.55
C PRO A 115 -14.78 12.14 3.88
N ASN A 116 -14.91 12.30 2.56
CA ASN A 116 -16.10 11.96 1.77
C ASN A 116 -16.02 10.52 1.20
N MET A 117 -15.23 9.64 1.81
CA MET A 117 -15.17 8.23 1.43
C MET A 117 -16.53 7.54 1.60
N ASP A 118 -16.98 6.83 0.56
CA ASP A 118 -18.15 5.96 0.66
C ASP A 118 -17.86 4.79 1.61
N ARG A 119 -18.70 4.66 2.64
CA ARG A 119 -18.66 3.61 3.66
C ARG A 119 -19.93 2.76 3.67
N ALA A 120 -20.84 2.93 2.70
CA ALA A 120 -22.11 2.21 2.65
C ALA A 120 -21.90 0.70 2.64
N LEU A 121 -20.94 0.20 1.85
CA LEU A 121 -20.58 -1.22 1.81
C LEU A 121 -20.07 -1.74 3.16
N LEU A 122 -19.21 -0.99 3.86
CA LEU A 122 -18.75 -1.38 5.20
C LEU A 122 -19.92 -1.44 6.20
N VAL A 123 -20.82 -0.45 6.18
CA VAL A 123 -22.01 -0.43 7.05
C VAL A 123 -22.95 -1.60 6.74
N GLU A 124 -23.14 -1.94 5.45
CA GLU A 124 -23.94 -3.09 5.02
C GLU A 124 -23.31 -4.42 5.48
N LEU A 125 -21.99 -4.58 5.32
CA LEU A 125 -21.27 -5.78 5.74
C LEU A 125 -21.27 -5.95 7.28
N THR A 126 -21.06 -4.88 8.05
CA THR A 126 -21.21 -4.91 9.51
C THR A 126 -22.65 -5.18 9.94
N GLY A 127 -23.64 -4.70 9.19
CA GLY A 127 -25.05 -5.06 9.39
C GLY A 127 -25.31 -6.56 9.20
N LYS A 128 -24.78 -7.15 8.11
CA LYS A 128 -24.84 -8.59 7.83
C LYS A 128 -24.09 -9.42 8.87
N GLN A 129 -22.94 -8.96 9.35
CA GLN A 129 -22.16 -9.59 10.42
C GLN A 129 -22.99 -9.67 11.71
N LEU A 130 -23.61 -8.56 12.13
CA LEU A 130 -24.43 -8.50 13.34
C LEU A 130 -25.74 -9.31 13.23
N ASP A 131 -26.36 -9.35 12.04
CA ASP A 131 -27.53 -10.20 11.80
C ASP A 131 -27.16 -11.69 11.84
N ASN A 132 -26.05 -12.07 11.22
CA ASN A 132 -25.54 -13.44 11.28
C ASN A 132 -25.18 -13.87 12.71
N GLN A 133 -24.52 -13.01 13.48
CA GLN A 133 -24.21 -13.28 14.90
C GLN A 133 -25.50 -13.55 15.69
N LYS A 134 -26.54 -12.74 15.53
CA LYS A 134 -27.83 -12.92 16.22
C LYS A 134 -28.51 -14.23 15.82
N ARG A 135 -28.49 -14.61 14.53
CA ARG A 135 -29.01 -15.91 14.05
C ARG A 135 -28.24 -17.07 14.67
N LEU A 136 -26.91 -16.99 14.69
CA LEU A 136 -26.02 -18.00 15.25
C LEU A 136 -26.22 -18.18 16.76
N GLU A 137 -26.37 -17.08 17.51
CA GLU A 137 -26.69 -17.11 18.93
C GLU A 137 -28.08 -17.71 19.18
N ALA A 138 -29.10 -17.31 18.41
CA ALA A 138 -30.44 -17.88 18.52
C ALA A 138 -30.48 -19.38 18.18
N ALA A 139 -29.75 -19.82 17.15
CA ALA A 139 -29.66 -21.23 16.77
C ALA A 139 -28.93 -22.07 17.84
N LYS A 140 -27.90 -21.52 18.49
CA LYS A 140 -27.20 -22.19 19.61
C LYS A 140 -28.08 -22.31 20.85
N VAL A 141 -28.84 -21.27 21.20
CA VAL A 141 -29.84 -21.32 22.29
C VAL A 141 -30.96 -22.32 21.97
N LYS A 142 -31.41 -22.39 20.71
CA LYS A 142 -32.38 -23.41 20.27
C LYS A 142 -31.82 -24.83 20.44
N LEU A 143 -30.59 -25.07 19.97
CA LEU A 143 -29.91 -26.37 20.09
C LEU A 143 -29.83 -26.84 21.55
N GLU A 144 -29.47 -25.96 22.48
CA GLU A 144 -29.42 -26.27 23.93
C GLU A 144 -30.82 -26.60 24.50
N ALA A 145 -31.85 -25.85 24.09
CA ALA A 145 -33.22 -26.09 24.50
C ALA A 145 -33.76 -27.44 23.98
N ASP A 146 -33.47 -27.80 22.74
CA ASP A 146 -33.91 -29.06 22.13
C ASP A 146 -33.12 -30.27 22.67
N GLN A 147 -31.81 -30.12 22.94
CA GLN A 147 -31.04 -31.13 23.67
C GLN A 147 -31.60 -31.37 25.08
N THR A 148 -31.95 -30.30 25.80
CA THR A 148 -32.60 -30.38 27.12
C THR A 148 -33.96 -31.07 27.04
N ARG A 149 -34.74 -30.79 25.99
CA ARG A 149 -36.04 -31.43 25.71
C ARG A 149 -35.90 -32.90 25.30
N MET A 150 -34.83 -33.27 24.60
CA MET A 150 -34.50 -34.65 24.27
C MET A 150 -34.12 -35.44 25.54
N ALA A 151 -33.34 -34.84 26.44
CA ALA A 151 -32.98 -35.43 27.72
C ALA A 151 -34.19 -35.68 28.63
N SER A 152 -35.11 -34.70 28.75
CA SER A 152 -36.35 -34.88 29.53
C SER A 152 -37.27 -35.93 28.91
N THR A 153 -37.49 -35.90 27.59
CA THR A 153 -38.27 -36.92 26.85
C THR A 153 -37.68 -38.32 27.04
N GLY A 154 -36.35 -38.46 27.03
CA GLY A 154 -35.66 -39.73 27.33
C GLY A 154 -35.82 -40.18 28.80
N GLY A 155 -35.98 -39.24 29.73
CA GLY A 155 -36.38 -39.52 31.11
C GLY A 155 -37.84 -40.00 31.21
N ASP A 156 -38.76 -39.38 30.47
CA ASP A 156 -40.17 -39.74 30.45
C ASP A 156 -40.41 -41.14 29.89
N ILE A 157 -39.74 -41.50 28.79
CA ILE A 157 -39.76 -42.86 28.23
C ILE A 157 -39.36 -43.90 29.29
N LYS A 158 -38.25 -43.66 30.02
CA LYS A 158 -37.78 -44.55 31.09
C LYS A 158 -38.77 -44.63 32.26
N ARG A 159 -39.36 -43.50 32.66
CA ARG A 159 -40.37 -43.46 33.74
C ARG A 159 -41.64 -44.22 33.36
N TYR A 160 -42.09 -44.09 32.11
CA TYR A 160 -43.25 -44.82 31.60
C TYR A 160 -42.97 -46.32 31.51
N GLN A 161 -41.86 -46.72 30.88
CA GLN A 161 -41.43 -48.14 30.79
C GLN A 161 -41.38 -48.81 32.16
N ALA A 162 -40.69 -48.19 33.13
CA ALA A 162 -40.59 -48.70 34.49
C ALA A 162 -41.93 -48.71 35.26
N SER A 163 -42.96 -48.02 34.78
CA SER A 163 -44.31 -48.06 35.35
C SER A 163 -45.17 -49.15 34.70
N ALA A 164 -45.10 -49.30 33.37
CA ALA A 164 -45.72 -50.39 32.63
C ALA A 164 -45.21 -51.76 33.11
N ASP A 165 -43.88 -51.94 33.25
CA ASP A 165 -43.27 -53.17 33.77
C ASP A 165 -43.83 -53.58 35.15
N ARG A 166 -44.07 -52.59 36.03
CA ARG A 166 -44.66 -52.83 37.36
C ARG A 166 -46.12 -53.23 37.27
N GLU A 167 -46.88 -52.62 36.38
CA GLU A 167 -48.31 -52.93 36.19
C GLU A 167 -48.49 -54.32 35.58
N HIS A 168 -47.74 -54.68 34.53
CA HIS A 168 -47.73 -56.03 33.99
C HIS A 168 -47.31 -57.08 35.04
N ALA A 169 -46.26 -56.80 35.83
CA ALA A 169 -45.85 -57.69 36.93
C ALA A 169 -46.87 -57.76 38.07
N SER A 170 -47.63 -56.70 38.33
CA SER A 170 -48.76 -56.69 39.28
C SER A 170 -49.89 -57.58 38.78
N ARG A 171 -50.31 -57.40 37.52
CA ARG A 171 -51.37 -58.17 36.86
C ARG A 171 -51.05 -59.66 36.79
N VAL A 172 -49.84 -60.04 36.39
CA VAL A 172 -49.40 -61.45 36.35
C VAL A 172 -49.50 -62.09 37.74
N ARG A 173 -48.94 -61.47 38.79
CA ARG A 173 -49.03 -61.98 40.18
C ARG A 173 -50.48 -62.07 40.68
N GLY A 174 -51.34 -61.13 40.28
CA GLY A 174 -52.77 -61.18 40.60
C GLY A 174 -53.49 -62.38 39.99
N ILE A 175 -53.14 -62.76 38.76
CA ILE A 175 -53.70 -63.95 38.09
C ILE A 175 -53.07 -65.24 38.66
N GLU A 176 -51.77 -65.24 38.97
CA GLU A 176 -51.09 -66.36 39.64
C GLU A 176 -51.71 -66.67 41.02
N ALA A 177 -52.08 -65.64 41.78
CA ALA A 177 -52.80 -65.80 43.04
C ALA A 177 -54.22 -66.39 42.83
N ARG A 178 -54.97 -65.94 41.81
CA ARG A 178 -56.27 -66.53 41.45
C ARG A 178 -56.12 -68.00 41.05
N LEU A 179 -55.10 -68.34 40.27
CA LEU A 179 -54.81 -69.70 39.85
C LEU A 179 -54.45 -70.62 41.03
N ALA A 180 -53.72 -70.11 42.02
CA ALA A 180 -53.42 -70.84 43.25
C ALA A 180 -54.70 -71.16 44.06
N VAL A 181 -55.61 -70.19 44.21
CA VAL A 181 -56.91 -70.40 44.87
C VAL A 181 -57.79 -71.37 44.07
N ALA A 182 -57.82 -71.28 42.74
CA ALA A 182 -58.57 -72.20 41.89
C ALA A 182 -58.04 -73.65 41.99
N LYS A 183 -56.73 -73.84 42.13
CA LYS A 183 -56.13 -75.17 42.39
C LYS A 183 -56.55 -75.70 43.76
N GLN A 184 -56.44 -74.91 44.83
CA GLN A 184 -56.89 -75.31 46.18
C GLN A 184 -58.38 -75.68 46.23
N GLN A 185 -59.22 -75.03 45.42
CA GLN A 185 -60.64 -75.39 45.29
C GLN A 185 -60.86 -76.72 44.56
N ILE A 186 -60.02 -77.05 43.58
CA ILE A 186 -60.02 -78.37 42.91
C ILE A 186 -59.56 -79.43 43.91
N ASP A 187 -58.40 -79.26 44.55
CA ASP A 187 -57.82 -80.21 45.49
C ASP A 187 -58.84 -80.60 46.58
N ALA A 188 -59.53 -79.60 47.17
CA ALA A 188 -60.56 -79.81 48.17
C ALA A 188 -61.84 -80.48 47.62
N GLN A 189 -62.19 -80.27 46.35
CA GLN A 189 -63.32 -80.94 45.70
C GLN A 189 -62.97 -82.38 45.29
N GLU A 190 -61.72 -82.67 44.90
CA GLU A 190 -61.25 -84.03 44.64
C GLU A 190 -61.34 -84.90 45.90
N ASP A 191 -60.94 -84.37 47.06
CA ASP A 191 -61.13 -85.02 48.38
C ASP A 191 -62.61 -85.34 48.70
N VAL A 192 -63.55 -84.47 48.27
CA VAL A 192 -64.99 -84.70 48.40
C VAL A 192 -65.47 -85.77 47.43
N VAL A 193 -65.05 -85.72 46.16
CA VAL A 193 -65.40 -86.72 45.14
C VAL A 193 -64.88 -88.11 45.52
N ASN A 194 -63.61 -88.22 45.93
CA ASN A 194 -62.99 -89.47 46.38
C ASN A 194 -63.75 -90.08 47.57
N ARG A 195 -64.14 -89.25 48.54
CA ARG A 195 -64.92 -89.66 49.71
C ARG A 195 -66.33 -90.12 49.34
N ASN A 196 -67.02 -89.37 48.47
CA ASN A 196 -68.34 -89.74 47.96
C ASN A 196 -68.31 -91.07 47.18
N GLN A 197 -67.28 -91.26 46.37
CA GLN A 197 -67.09 -92.47 45.56
C GLN A 197 -66.81 -93.71 46.43
N ALA A 198 -66.03 -93.57 47.50
CA ALA A 198 -65.85 -94.63 48.50
C ALA A 198 -67.16 -94.93 49.27
N MET A 199 -67.92 -93.91 49.66
CA MET A 199 -69.24 -94.08 50.30
C MET A 199 -70.26 -94.74 49.36
N GLN A 200 -70.19 -94.47 48.05
CA GLN A 200 -71.04 -95.10 47.04
C GLN A 200 -70.72 -96.59 46.89
N TRP A 201 -69.45 -96.98 46.89
CA TRP A 201 -69.05 -98.40 46.89
C TRP A 201 -69.47 -99.12 48.17
N ALA A 202 -69.55 -98.42 49.30
CA ALA A 202 -70.12 -98.93 50.54
C ALA A 202 -71.67 -98.90 50.60
N GLY A 203 -72.35 -98.43 49.54
CA GLY A 203 -73.81 -98.34 49.48
C GLY A 203 -74.44 -97.21 50.32
N ALA A 204 -73.64 -96.31 50.88
CA ALA A 204 -74.07 -95.29 51.84
C ALA A 204 -74.59 -93.97 51.21
N VAL A 205 -74.34 -93.73 49.91
CA VAL A 205 -74.85 -92.58 49.15
C VAL A 205 -75.36 -92.99 47.77
N SER A 206 -76.28 -92.22 47.20
CA SER A 206 -76.85 -92.47 45.88
C SER A 206 -75.89 -92.06 44.75
N GLN A 207 -75.97 -92.75 43.60
CA GLN A 207 -75.14 -92.42 42.43
C GLN A 207 -75.27 -90.95 42.00
N ALA A 208 -76.49 -90.41 41.99
CA ALA A 208 -76.75 -89.02 41.61
C ALA A 208 -76.01 -88.00 42.50
N TYR A 209 -75.72 -88.33 43.76
CA TYR A 209 -74.94 -87.50 44.66
C TYR A 209 -73.45 -87.48 44.28
N THR A 210 -72.86 -88.65 43.97
CA THR A 210 -71.49 -88.74 43.46
C THR A 210 -71.36 -88.00 42.12
N ASP A 211 -72.29 -88.24 41.18
CA ASP A 211 -72.26 -87.63 39.85
C ASP A 211 -72.44 -86.09 39.90
N ALA A 212 -73.25 -85.57 40.83
CA ALA A 212 -73.29 -84.13 41.12
C ALA A 212 -71.93 -83.59 41.61
N SER A 213 -71.25 -84.30 42.51
CA SER A 213 -69.92 -83.87 42.99
C SER A 213 -68.82 -83.95 41.92
N ARG A 214 -68.92 -84.89 40.97
CA ARG A 214 -68.06 -84.98 39.78
C ARG A 214 -68.30 -83.81 38.82
N ASN A 215 -69.56 -83.47 38.53
CA ASN A 215 -69.91 -82.34 37.69
C ASN A 215 -69.37 -81.02 38.26
N GLN A 216 -69.45 -80.83 39.58
CA GLN A 216 -68.86 -79.68 40.28
C GLN A 216 -67.33 -79.62 40.10
N LEU A 217 -66.64 -80.76 40.20
CA LEU A 217 -65.20 -80.84 39.93
C LEU A 217 -64.87 -80.45 38.47
N THR A 218 -65.65 -80.92 37.50
CA THR A 218 -65.47 -80.56 36.07
C THR A 218 -65.64 -79.05 35.84
N VAL A 219 -66.59 -78.40 36.50
CA VAL A 219 -66.77 -76.93 36.44
C VAL A 219 -65.58 -76.19 37.03
N LEU A 220 -65.04 -76.65 38.17
CA LEU A 220 -63.83 -76.06 38.77
C LEU A 220 -62.59 -76.26 37.87
N ALA A 221 -62.43 -77.44 37.25
CA ALA A 221 -61.36 -77.71 36.30
C ALA A 221 -61.40 -76.74 35.10
N GLY A 222 -62.56 -76.55 34.48
CA GLY A 222 -62.74 -75.59 33.38
C GLY A 222 -62.48 -74.14 33.80
N SER A 223 -62.82 -73.77 35.04
CA SER A 223 -62.49 -72.45 35.61
C SER A 223 -60.96 -72.27 35.77
N ARG A 224 -60.26 -73.29 36.29
CA ARG A 224 -58.80 -73.32 36.39
C ARG A 224 -58.11 -73.24 35.03
N ASP A 225 -58.65 -73.91 34.01
CA ASP A 225 -58.15 -73.84 32.63
C ASP A 225 -58.34 -72.45 32.02
N ALA A 226 -59.48 -71.79 32.26
CA ALA A 226 -59.72 -70.41 31.84
C ALA A 226 -58.75 -69.41 32.51
N ILE A 227 -58.49 -69.56 33.82
CA ILE A 227 -57.53 -68.72 34.57
C ILE A 227 -56.09 -68.99 34.10
N GLN A 228 -55.74 -70.22 33.75
CA GLN A 228 -54.44 -70.57 33.16
C GLN A 228 -54.27 -69.89 31.79
N ALA A 229 -55.31 -69.90 30.93
CA ALA A 229 -55.29 -69.17 29.66
C ALA A 229 -55.20 -67.64 29.85
N GLU A 230 -55.86 -67.07 30.87
CA GLU A 230 -55.68 -65.64 31.24
C GLU A 230 -54.23 -65.35 31.65
N LEU A 231 -53.61 -66.25 32.43
CA LEU A 231 -52.22 -66.12 32.89
C LEU A 231 -51.21 -66.13 31.74
N ASP A 232 -51.33 -67.10 30.83
CA ASP A 232 -50.38 -67.22 29.73
C ASP A 232 -50.58 -66.09 28.69
N SER A 233 -51.83 -65.63 28.49
CA SER A 233 -52.11 -64.39 27.74
C SER A 233 -51.49 -63.14 28.41
N ALA A 234 -51.57 -63.03 29.74
CA ALA A 234 -50.96 -61.94 30.49
C ALA A 234 -49.42 -61.98 30.45
N ARG A 235 -48.81 -63.16 30.47
CA ARG A 235 -47.36 -63.36 30.29
C ARG A 235 -46.91 -62.97 28.89
N ASN A 236 -47.59 -63.48 27.85
CA ASN A 236 -47.29 -63.17 26.45
C ASN A 236 -47.41 -61.66 26.16
N SER A 237 -48.42 -60.99 26.71
CA SER A 237 -48.55 -59.52 26.56
C SER A 237 -47.46 -58.72 27.29
N SER A 238 -47.01 -59.19 28.46
CA SER A 238 -45.86 -58.61 29.19
C SER A 238 -44.56 -58.77 28.41
N GLU A 239 -44.34 -59.92 27.76
CA GLU A 239 -43.16 -60.19 26.95
C GLU A 239 -43.18 -59.42 25.61
N ALA A 240 -44.36 -59.25 24.99
CA ALA A 240 -44.53 -58.38 23.82
C ALA A 240 -44.22 -56.91 24.14
N ALA A 241 -44.69 -56.39 25.27
CA ALA A 241 -44.38 -55.03 25.73
C ALA A 241 -42.87 -54.86 26.01
N ARG A 242 -42.21 -55.84 26.64
CA ARG A 242 -40.76 -55.82 26.92
C ARG A 242 -39.89 -55.91 25.67
N SER A 243 -40.31 -56.71 24.69
CA SER A 243 -39.64 -56.80 23.38
C SER A 243 -39.91 -55.59 22.47
N LYS A 244 -40.65 -54.57 22.97
CA LYS A 244 -41.02 -53.33 22.27
C LYS A 244 -41.93 -53.55 21.06
N VAL A 245 -42.61 -54.69 20.97
CA VAL A 245 -43.58 -55.00 19.92
C VAL A 245 -44.94 -54.41 20.31
N PHE A 246 -44.98 -53.09 20.36
CA PHE A 246 -46.13 -52.31 20.78
C PHE A 246 -47.23 -52.31 19.71
N SER A 247 -48.36 -52.96 20.01
CA SER A 247 -49.50 -53.10 19.09
C SER A 247 -50.85 -52.75 19.72
N SER A 248 -50.88 -52.34 21.00
CA SER A 248 -52.11 -52.04 21.72
C SER A 248 -52.37 -50.54 21.87
N SER A 249 -53.61 -50.16 22.13
CA SER A 249 -54.01 -48.77 22.40
C SER A 249 -53.45 -48.20 23.70
N ALA A 250 -52.94 -49.04 24.62
CA ALA A 250 -52.24 -48.57 25.82
C ALA A 250 -50.84 -48.04 25.49
N ASP A 251 -50.17 -48.61 24.47
CA ASP A 251 -48.78 -48.32 24.13
C ASP A 251 -48.59 -47.00 23.36
N GLY A 252 -49.69 -46.39 22.89
CA GLY A 252 -49.65 -45.17 22.07
C GLY A 252 -48.91 -44.00 22.73
N ALA A 253 -48.86 -43.95 24.07
CA ALA A 253 -48.05 -42.97 24.80
C ALA A 253 -46.54 -43.18 24.62
N LEU A 254 -46.06 -44.43 24.60
CA LEU A 254 -44.66 -44.75 24.28
C LEU A 254 -44.35 -44.46 22.81
N GLY A 255 -45.26 -44.84 21.90
CA GLY A 255 -45.13 -44.55 20.47
C GLY A 255 -44.96 -43.05 20.19
N ALA A 256 -45.83 -42.23 20.78
CA ALA A 256 -45.76 -40.77 20.67
C ALA A 256 -44.47 -40.18 21.28
N LEU A 257 -43.99 -40.71 22.42
CA LEU A 257 -42.73 -40.28 23.03
C LEU A 257 -41.50 -40.70 22.18
N SER A 258 -41.50 -41.88 21.55
CA SER A 258 -40.43 -42.29 20.63
C SER A 258 -40.44 -41.48 19.34
N GLN A 259 -41.62 -41.23 18.74
CA GLN A 259 -41.75 -40.38 17.56
C GLN A 259 -41.21 -38.97 17.85
N LYS A 260 -41.57 -38.39 19.01
CA LYS A 260 -41.05 -37.11 19.48
C LYS A 260 -39.54 -37.12 19.74
N GLN A 261 -38.97 -38.25 20.20
CA GLN A 261 -37.52 -38.38 20.35
C GLN A 261 -36.80 -38.37 18.99
N ASP A 262 -37.33 -39.06 17.98
CA ASP A 262 -36.76 -39.07 16.64
C ASP A 262 -36.96 -37.73 15.90
N GLU A 263 -38.10 -37.05 16.11
CA GLU A 263 -38.37 -35.68 15.66
C GLU A 263 -37.35 -34.70 16.24
N LEU A 264 -37.16 -34.69 17.57
CA LEU A 264 -36.15 -33.83 18.23
C LEU A 264 -34.73 -34.17 17.78
N LYS A 265 -34.41 -35.44 17.50
CA LYS A 265 -33.12 -35.85 16.97
C LYS A 265 -32.89 -35.32 15.55
N ALA A 266 -33.92 -35.31 14.70
CA ALA A 266 -33.86 -34.67 13.38
C ALA A 266 -33.71 -33.14 13.51
N GLU A 267 -34.48 -32.49 14.38
CA GLU A 267 -34.42 -31.04 14.61
C GLU A 267 -33.06 -30.60 15.18
N ILE A 268 -32.47 -31.34 16.11
CA ILE A 268 -31.11 -31.15 16.61
C ILE A 268 -30.09 -31.27 15.47
N THR A 269 -30.23 -32.29 14.61
CA THR A 269 -29.31 -32.51 13.46
C THR A 269 -29.41 -31.37 12.44
N GLN A 270 -30.62 -30.90 12.14
CA GLN A 270 -30.88 -29.77 11.26
C GLN A 270 -30.34 -28.46 11.84
N THR A 271 -30.63 -28.17 13.12
CA THR A 271 -30.16 -26.94 13.80
C THR A 271 -28.63 -26.93 13.93
N GLN A 272 -28.00 -28.10 14.12
CA GLN A 272 -26.54 -28.22 14.12
C GLN A 272 -25.93 -27.93 12.73
N ALA A 273 -26.58 -28.38 11.64
CA ALA A 273 -26.17 -28.04 10.28
C ALA A 273 -26.34 -26.54 9.99
N GLU A 274 -27.46 -25.94 10.40
CA GLU A 274 -27.71 -24.49 10.31
C GLU A 274 -26.62 -23.68 11.03
N ILE A 275 -26.23 -24.08 12.26
CA ILE A 275 -25.11 -23.46 12.97
C ILE A 275 -23.82 -23.51 12.15
N THR A 276 -23.46 -24.66 11.56
CA THR A 276 -22.24 -24.75 10.74
C THR A 276 -22.30 -23.91 9.47
N GLN A 277 -23.49 -23.69 8.89
CA GLN A 277 -23.67 -22.79 7.75
C GLN A 277 -23.54 -21.31 8.16
N LEU A 278 -24.12 -20.91 9.30
CA LEU A 278 -23.99 -19.57 9.86
C LEU A 278 -22.56 -19.25 10.30
N GLU A 279 -21.82 -20.24 10.81
CA GLU A 279 -20.39 -20.11 11.14
C GLU A 279 -19.52 -19.94 9.88
N GLN A 280 -19.78 -20.71 8.81
CA GLN A 280 -19.10 -20.56 7.53
C GLN A 280 -19.39 -19.20 6.87
N TYR A 281 -20.67 -18.81 6.79
CA TYR A 281 -21.08 -17.51 6.24
C TYR A 281 -20.54 -16.34 7.06
N GLY A 282 -20.51 -16.45 8.39
CA GLY A 282 -19.85 -15.47 9.26
C GLY A 282 -18.37 -15.30 8.92
N ALA A 283 -17.63 -16.40 8.80
CA ALA A 283 -16.22 -16.38 8.42
C ALA A 283 -15.96 -15.94 6.95
N GLU A 284 -16.99 -15.80 6.11
CA GLU A 284 -16.89 -15.14 4.80
C GLU A 284 -17.18 -13.65 4.90
N VAL A 285 -18.24 -13.25 5.63
CA VAL A 285 -18.57 -11.84 5.89
C VAL A 285 -17.42 -11.14 6.63
N ASP A 286 -16.80 -11.77 7.63
CA ASP A 286 -15.65 -11.20 8.36
C ASP A 286 -14.45 -10.90 7.46
N LYS A 287 -14.17 -11.75 6.46
CA LYS A 287 -13.11 -11.52 5.46
C LYS A 287 -13.46 -10.33 4.56
N LEU A 288 -14.72 -10.20 4.16
CA LEU A 288 -15.20 -9.06 3.36
C LEU A 288 -15.13 -7.75 4.18
N VAL A 289 -15.50 -7.78 5.47
CA VAL A 289 -15.35 -6.63 6.39
C VAL A 289 -13.89 -6.21 6.49
N THR A 290 -12.96 -7.15 6.76
CA THR A 290 -11.53 -6.84 6.87
C THR A 290 -10.96 -6.29 5.55
N ALA A 291 -11.26 -6.92 4.41
CA ALA A 291 -10.79 -6.47 3.10
C ALA A 291 -11.30 -5.07 2.73
N GLU A 292 -12.55 -4.75 3.09
CA GLU A 292 -13.14 -3.42 2.89
C GLU A 292 -12.58 -2.38 3.86
N GLN A 293 -12.32 -2.75 5.12
CA GLN A 293 -11.62 -1.89 6.08
C GLN A 293 -10.22 -1.51 5.57
N GLU A 294 -9.40 -2.49 5.15
CA GLU A 294 -8.10 -2.20 4.54
C GLU A 294 -8.21 -1.33 3.27
N ARG A 295 -9.22 -1.56 2.43
CA ARG A 295 -9.46 -0.75 1.23
C ARG A 295 -9.75 0.70 1.62
N LEU A 296 -10.62 0.91 2.61
CA LEU A 296 -10.96 2.22 3.12
C LEU A 296 -9.76 2.89 3.79
N GLU A 297 -8.94 2.18 4.55
CA GLU A 297 -7.70 2.74 5.12
C GLU A 297 -6.75 3.24 4.01
N ARG A 298 -6.46 2.39 3.01
CA ARG A 298 -5.59 2.70 1.86
C ARG A 298 -6.05 3.89 1.01
N VAL A 299 -7.35 4.16 0.95
CA VAL A 299 -7.92 5.29 0.17
C VAL A 299 -8.29 6.49 1.07
N SER A 300 -8.38 6.30 2.39
CA SER A 300 -8.66 7.39 3.34
C SER A 300 -7.47 8.32 3.52
N ASN A 301 -6.24 7.78 3.60
CA ASN A 301 -5.01 8.54 3.90
C ASN A 301 -4.02 8.41 2.74
N LEU A 302 -3.68 9.53 2.08
CA LEU A 302 -2.74 9.56 0.96
C LEU A 302 -1.56 10.49 1.24
N ASP A 303 -0.35 9.93 1.28
CA ASP A 303 0.89 10.70 1.26
C ASP A 303 1.20 11.18 -0.16
N ILE A 304 1.16 12.50 -0.37
CA ILE A 304 1.60 13.14 -1.60
C ILE A 304 3.12 13.21 -1.60
N LYS A 305 3.74 12.42 -2.48
CA LYS A 305 5.20 12.28 -2.61
C LYS A 305 5.77 13.15 -3.72
N ALA A 306 7.01 13.59 -3.55
CA ALA A 306 7.72 14.37 -4.54
C ALA A 306 8.08 13.55 -5.80
N TYR A 307 7.72 14.03 -6.99
CA TYR A 307 8.12 13.41 -8.27
C TYR A 307 9.59 13.63 -8.63
N ALA A 308 10.19 14.72 -8.14
CA ALA A 308 11.57 15.13 -8.40
C ALA A 308 12.18 15.74 -7.12
N SER A 309 13.49 15.90 -7.06
CA SER A 309 14.16 16.63 -5.98
C SER A 309 14.03 18.15 -6.17
N GLY A 310 13.86 18.91 -5.09
CA GLY A 310 13.66 20.36 -5.15
C GLY A 310 13.61 21.06 -3.79
N ILE A 311 13.14 22.30 -3.81
CA ILE A 311 12.86 23.13 -2.63
C ILE A 311 11.41 23.63 -2.70
N VAL A 312 10.73 23.74 -1.56
CA VAL A 312 9.38 24.32 -1.46
C VAL A 312 9.47 25.85 -1.46
N GLU A 313 8.90 26.49 -2.47
CA GLU A 313 8.87 27.96 -2.59
C GLU A 313 7.69 28.57 -1.85
N ASP A 314 6.51 27.97 -2.01
CA ASP A 314 5.24 28.51 -1.52
C ASP A 314 4.22 27.39 -1.29
N VAL A 315 3.33 27.58 -0.32
CA VAL A 315 2.38 26.57 0.17
C VAL A 315 0.97 27.14 0.04
N LEU A 316 0.38 26.90 -1.12
CA LEU A 316 -0.95 27.39 -1.50
C LEU A 316 -2.08 26.71 -0.70
N THR A 317 -1.84 25.51 -0.17
CA THR A 317 -2.81 24.73 0.60
C THR A 317 -2.24 24.37 1.99
N PRO A 318 -2.45 25.19 3.03
CA PRO A 318 -2.04 24.86 4.39
C PRO A 318 -2.93 23.75 5.01
N PRO A 319 -2.46 23.04 6.05
CA PRO A 319 -3.27 22.05 6.78
C PRO A 319 -4.63 22.59 7.26
N GLY A 320 -5.65 21.73 7.22
CA GLY A 320 -7.06 22.07 7.43
C GLY A 320 -7.82 22.47 6.16
N THR A 321 -7.12 22.80 5.06
CA THR A 321 -7.74 23.22 3.80
C THR A 321 -8.29 22.03 3.00
N ARG A 322 -9.52 22.16 2.47
CA ARG A 322 -10.13 21.19 1.53
C ARG A 322 -9.69 21.51 0.09
N VAL A 323 -9.35 20.47 -0.67
CA VAL A 323 -8.89 20.55 -2.06
C VAL A 323 -9.63 19.55 -2.95
N ALA A 324 -9.84 19.94 -4.21
CA ALA A 324 -10.35 19.08 -5.28
C ALA A 324 -9.20 18.34 -5.99
N ALA A 325 -9.52 17.26 -6.71
CA ALA A 325 -8.55 16.60 -7.58
C ALA A 325 -7.96 17.59 -8.62
N GLY A 326 -6.65 17.52 -8.85
CA GLY A 326 -5.91 18.46 -9.70
C GLY A 326 -5.53 19.80 -9.05
N ALA A 327 -6.02 20.12 -7.84
CA ALA A 327 -5.64 21.35 -7.15
C ALA A 327 -4.14 21.37 -6.80
N THR A 328 -3.52 22.56 -6.87
CA THR A 328 -2.10 22.74 -6.51
C THR A 328 -1.94 22.94 -5.01
N LEU A 329 -1.17 22.07 -4.37
CA LEU A 329 -0.90 22.11 -2.93
C LEU A 329 0.24 23.06 -2.59
N MET A 330 1.31 23.01 -3.38
CA MET A 330 2.53 23.82 -3.20
C MET A 330 3.26 24.07 -4.52
N ARG A 331 4.04 25.15 -4.54
CA ARG A 331 4.96 25.51 -5.63
C ARG A 331 6.38 25.10 -5.21
N THR A 332 7.11 24.47 -6.12
CA THR A 332 8.45 23.93 -5.84
C THR A 332 9.41 24.22 -6.99
N THR A 333 10.71 24.27 -6.69
CA THR A 333 11.75 24.57 -7.68
C THR A 333 12.88 23.55 -7.62
N ASN A 334 13.42 23.16 -8.78
CA ASN A 334 14.59 22.30 -8.85
C ASN A 334 15.89 23.14 -8.92
N CYS A 335 16.68 23.07 -7.85
CA CYS A 335 17.98 23.74 -7.74
C CYS A 335 19.15 22.99 -8.38
N SER A 336 18.97 21.75 -8.83
CA SER A 336 20.04 20.97 -9.47
C SER A 336 20.41 21.50 -10.86
N GLN A 337 19.50 22.24 -11.51
CA GLN A 337 19.66 22.79 -12.85
C GLN A 337 19.08 24.22 -12.93
N PRO A 338 19.70 25.21 -12.25
CA PRO A 338 19.27 26.59 -12.35
C PRO A 338 19.48 27.13 -13.77
N ASN A 339 18.54 27.95 -14.22
CA ASN A 339 18.63 28.69 -15.48
C ASN A 339 19.10 30.13 -15.20
N VAL A 340 19.55 30.80 -16.26
CA VAL A 340 19.77 32.25 -16.27
C VAL A 340 18.99 32.82 -17.43
N VAL A 341 18.10 33.76 -17.13
CA VAL A 341 17.32 34.50 -18.13
C VAL A 341 18.06 35.80 -18.39
N ALA A 342 18.66 35.92 -19.57
CA ALA A 342 19.47 37.06 -19.99
C ALA A 342 18.83 37.80 -21.16
N VAL A 343 18.97 39.13 -21.19
CA VAL A 343 18.55 39.98 -22.30
C VAL A 343 19.74 40.30 -23.19
N PHE A 344 19.62 40.12 -24.50
CA PHE A 344 20.67 40.46 -25.46
C PHE A 344 20.13 41.26 -26.65
N PRO A 345 20.92 42.16 -27.25
CA PRO A 345 20.54 42.83 -28.50
C PRO A 345 20.37 41.82 -29.63
N ARG A 346 19.32 41.96 -30.44
CA ARG A 346 18.97 41.02 -31.54
C ARG A 346 20.08 40.86 -32.58
N SER A 347 20.99 41.83 -32.70
CA SER A 347 22.20 41.74 -33.55
C SER A 347 23.15 40.59 -33.15
N LEU A 348 23.10 40.11 -31.90
CA LEU A 348 23.90 38.97 -31.43
C LEU A 348 23.21 37.60 -31.65
N SER A 349 21.93 37.57 -32.07
CA SER A 349 21.15 36.34 -32.24
C SER A 349 21.86 35.23 -33.05
N LYS A 350 22.59 35.60 -34.11
CA LYS A 350 23.36 34.66 -34.95
C LYS A 350 24.55 34.02 -34.25
N ASP A 351 25.11 34.69 -33.24
CA ASP A 351 26.24 34.19 -32.43
C ASP A 351 25.75 33.44 -31.15
N LEU A 352 24.45 33.46 -30.84
CA LEU A 352 23.82 32.98 -29.61
C LEU A 352 22.91 31.74 -29.79
N LEU A 353 23.16 30.91 -30.80
CA LEU A 353 22.37 29.69 -31.08
C LEU A 353 22.36 28.70 -29.89
N PRO A 354 21.31 27.85 -29.75
CA PRO A 354 21.28 26.77 -28.77
C PRO A 354 22.55 25.90 -28.83
N GLY A 355 23.09 25.54 -27.67
CA GLY A 355 24.40 24.88 -27.54
C GLY A 355 25.61 25.83 -27.49
N ALA A 356 25.45 27.15 -27.71
CA ALA A 356 26.55 28.11 -27.54
C ALA A 356 27.02 28.20 -26.07
N LYS A 357 28.34 28.29 -25.86
CA LYS A 357 28.96 28.41 -24.54
C LYS A 357 28.92 29.84 -24.03
N LEU A 358 28.63 29.99 -22.74
CA LEU A 358 28.53 31.25 -22.02
C LEU A 358 29.29 31.17 -20.71
N THR A 359 29.83 32.31 -20.28
CA THR A 359 30.30 32.50 -18.91
C THR A 359 29.28 33.35 -18.15
N VAL A 360 28.79 32.84 -17.02
CA VAL A 360 27.83 33.52 -16.15
C VAL A 360 28.55 33.93 -14.86
N LEU A 361 28.52 35.24 -14.56
CA LEU A 361 28.92 35.77 -13.26
C LEU A 361 27.65 36.17 -12.50
N VAL A 362 27.28 35.38 -11.47
CA VAL A 362 26.14 35.64 -10.60
C VAL A 362 26.58 36.51 -9.43
N ASP A 363 25.77 37.49 -9.02
CA ASP A 363 26.06 38.30 -7.83
C ASP A 363 26.15 37.43 -6.57
N GLY A 364 27.02 37.80 -5.64
CA GLY A 364 27.38 36.98 -4.46
C GLY A 364 28.18 35.70 -4.74
N VAL A 365 28.27 35.21 -6.00
CA VAL A 365 29.04 34.00 -6.36
C VAL A 365 30.42 34.39 -6.90
N PRO A 366 31.53 34.13 -6.16
CA PRO A 366 32.86 34.64 -6.52
C PRO A 366 33.54 33.90 -7.69
N THR A 367 32.94 32.82 -8.21
CA THR A 367 33.49 32.03 -9.32
C THR A 367 32.55 32.07 -10.53
N PRO A 368 33.03 32.50 -11.72
CA PRO A 368 32.23 32.44 -12.94
C PRO A 368 31.83 31.00 -13.27
N GLN A 369 30.56 30.79 -13.58
CA GLN A 369 30.01 29.47 -13.90
C GLN A 369 29.87 29.29 -15.42
N PRO A 370 30.29 28.12 -15.96
CA PRO A 370 30.05 27.80 -17.35
C PRO A 370 28.57 27.46 -17.56
N GLY A 371 27.94 28.12 -18.52
CA GLY A 371 26.57 27.87 -18.96
C GLY A 371 26.50 27.58 -20.46
N THR A 372 25.34 27.08 -20.88
CA THR A 372 25.06 26.71 -22.27
C THR A 372 23.70 27.28 -22.67
N VAL A 373 23.58 27.89 -23.86
CA VAL A 373 22.27 28.35 -24.37
C VAL A 373 21.34 27.15 -24.53
N ALA A 374 20.18 27.20 -23.86
CA ALA A 374 19.11 26.23 -24.03
C ALA A 374 18.07 26.72 -25.04
N GLU A 375 17.65 27.99 -24.94
CA GLU A 375 16.56 28.55 -25.74
C GLU A 375 16.75 30.06 -26.01
N ILE A 376 16.18 30.55 -27.12
CA ILE A 376 16.12 31.96 -27.49
C ILE A 376 14.64 32.32 -27.72
N MET A 377 14.12 33.31 -26.99
CA MET A 377 12.73 33.78 -27.17
C MET A 377 12.74 35.24 -27.69
N PRO A 378 12.29 35.51 -28.92
CA PRO A 378 12.17 36.89 -29.43
C PRO A 378 11.21 37.78 -28.63
N ARG A 379 10.26 37.15 -27.92
CA ARG A 379 9.41 37.72 -26.88
C ARG A 379 8.93 36.55 -26.01
N ALA A 380 9.03 36.67 -24.69
CA ALA A 380 8.41 35.74 -23.76
C ALA A 380 6.97 36.19 -23.47
N PRO A 381 5.93 35.42 -23.81
CA PRO A 381 4.56 35.74 -23.43
C PRO A 381 4.36 35.57 -21.92
N GLU A 382 3.38 36.26 -21.35
CA GLU A 382 3.15 36.30 -19.90
C GLU A 382 2.96 34.91 -19.27
N GLY A 383 2.28 34.01 -19.97
CA GLY A 383 2.08 32.61 -19.53
C GLY A 383 3.35 31.76 -19.48
N ASP A 384 4.41 32.11 -20.22
CA ASP A 384 5.72 31.46 -20.08
C ASP A 384 6.54 32.09 -18.97
N GLN A 385 6.46 33.41 -18.78
CA GLN A 385 7.12 34.10 -17.66
C GLN A 385 6.56 33.63 -16.31
N ALA A 386 5.24 33.42 -16.21
CA ALA A 386 4.56 32.94 -15.00
C ALA A 386 4.98 31.52 -14.55
N ARG A 387 5.67 30.75 -15.41
CA ARG A 387 6.24 29.44 -15.07
C ARG A 387 7.57 29.52 -14.31
N TYR A 388 8.15 30.71 -14.18
CA TYR A 388 9.42 30.93 -13.48
C TYR A 388 9.22 31.51 -12.08
N PHE A 389 10.28 31.46 -11.26
CA PHE A 389 10.25 31.96 -9.88
C PHE A 389 10.17 33.49 -9.82
N VAL A 390 10.95 34.19 -10.66
CA VAL A 390 10.94 35.67 -10.77
C VAL A 390 10.44 36.08 -12.17
N PRO A 391 9.66 37.17 -12.32
CA PRO A 391 9.37 37.76 -13.62
C PRO A 391 10.65 38.10 -14.41
N PHE A 392 10.55 38.11 -15.73
CA PHE A 392 11.72 38.36 -16.58
C PHE A 392 12.12 39.84 -16.54
N PRO A 393 13.43 40.17 -16.63
CA PRO A 393 13.88 41.56 -16.74
C PRO A 393 13.26 42.21 -17.99
N PRO A 394 12.80 43.47 -17.92
CA PRO A 394 12.15 44.12 -19.06
C PRO A 394 13.12 44.26 -20.25
N ILE A 395 12.57 44.19 -21.47
CA ILE A 395 13.31 44.33 -22.73
C ILE A 395 12.98 45.64 -23.45
N GLU A 396 13.99 46.19 -24.12
CA GLU A 396 13.88 47.38 -24.95
C GLU A 396 13.67 47.04 -26.44
N LYS A 397 13.62 48.07 -27.29
CA LYS A 397 13.42 47.90 -28.72
C LYS A 397 14.61 47.15 -29.34
N ASN A 398 14.31 46.05 -30.03
CA ASN A 398 15.27 45.19 -30.74
C ASN A 398 16.21 44.36 -29.82
N GLU A 399 15.76 44.00 -28.62
CA GLU A 399 16.36 42.96 -27.79
C GLU A 399 15.62 41.61 -27.91
N ILE A 400 16.21 40.55 -27.34
CA ILE A 400 15.69 39.18 -27.28
C ILE A 400 16.03 38.56 -25.91
N TYR A 401 15.19 37.62 -25.46
CA TYR A 401 15.49 36.80 -24.28
C TYR A 401 16.33 35.57 -24.66
N LEU A 402 17.23 35.22 -23.76
CA LEU A 402 18.11 34.06 -23.84
C LEU A 402 18.00 33.27 -22.53
N ILE A 403 17.65 31.98 -22.62
CA ILE A 403 17.60 31.08 -21.46
C ILE A 403 18.84 30.19 -21.54
N ALA A 404 19.76 30.38 -20.58
CA ALA A 404 20.97 29.58 -20.45
C ALA A 404 20.83 28.58 -19.30
N LYS A 405 21.20 27.32 -19.52
CA LYS A 405 21.34 26.31 -18.46
C LYS A 405 22.74 26.40 -17.86
N LEU A 406 22.83 26.43 -16.53
CA LEU A 406 24.11 26.32 -15.83
C LEU A 406 24.57 24.87 -15.78
N ASN A 407 25.85 24.62 -16.08
CA ASN A 407 26.40 23.27 -16.13
C ASN A 407 26.76 22.71 -14.72
N LYS A 408 26.51 23.49 -13.66
CA LYS A 408 26.71 23.16 -12.25
C LYS A 408 25.60 23.79 -11.40
N PRO A 409 25.17 23.17 -10.28
CA PRO A 409 24.30 23.83 -9.32
C PRO A 409 25.02 25.02 -8.68
N LEU A 410 24.26 26.08 -8.38
CA LEU A 410 24.76 27.25 -7.66
C LEU A 410 24.80 26.96 -6.14
N PRO A 411 25.78 27.50 -5.39
CA PRO A 411 25.81 27.39 -3.95
C PRO A 411 24.68 28.23 -3.32
N ASP A 412 24.20 27.80 -2.14
CA ASP A 412 23.28 28.61 -1.35
C ASP A 412 23.94 29.91 -0.89
N LEU A 413 23.32 31.05 -1.20
CA LEU A 413 23.82 32.35 -0.81
C LEU A 413 23.29 32.71 0.58
N ARG A 414 24.21 33.01 1.50
CA ARG A 414 23.86 33.52 2.82
C ARG A 414 23.61 35.03 2.72
N ASN A 415 22.35 35.40 2.53
CA ASN A 415 21.93 36.79 2.51
C ASN A 415 22.37 37.49 3.82
N ARG A 416 22.82 38.74 3.70
CA ARG A 416 23.47 39.49 4.80
C ARG A 416 22.54 40.48 5.50
N GLY A 417 21.31 40.67 4.98
CA GLY A 417 20.28 41.55 5.57
C GLY A 417 18.95 40.87 5.91
N SER A 418 18.77 39.61 5.51
CA SER A 418 17.58 38.80 5.82
C SER A 418 17.99 37.54 6.60
N GLY A 419 17.08 37.03 7.44
CA GLY A 419 17.24 35.71 8.07
C GLY A 419 17.07 34.52 7.10
N SER A 420 16.62 34.78 5.86
CA SER A 420 16.57 33.78 4.79
C SER A 420 17.97 33.36 4.34
N THR A 421 18.13 32.06 4.07
CA THR A 421 19.17 31.63 3.11
C THR A 421 18.57 31.79 1.72
N ASP A 422 19.25 32.51 0.83
CA ASP A 422 18.83 32.69 -0.55
C ASP A 422 19.33 31.46 -1.33
N ARG A 423 18.53 30.39 -1.23
CA ARG A 423 18.93 29.07 -1.70
C ARG A 423 19.10 29.10 -3.21
N CYS A 424 20.17 28.47 -3.68
CA CYS A 424 20.46 28.29 -5.10
C CYS A 424 20.61 29.62 -5.90
N ALA A 425 20.81 30.75 -5.21
CA ALA A 425 20.93 32.11 -5.75
C ALA A 425 19.74 32.58 -6.64
N LEU A 426 18.54 32.02 -6.45
CA LEU A 426 17.36 32.39 -7.25
C LEU A 426 16.99 33.87 -7.05
N GLY A 427 16.69 34.56 -8.15
CA GLY A 427 16.39 35.99 -8.17
C GLY A 427 17.61 36.93 -8.09
N HIS A 428 18.83 36.42 -7.93
CA HIS A 428 20.03 37.25 -7.98
C HIS A 428 20.38 37.66 -9.41
N TRP A 429 20.86 38.89 -9.57
CA TRP A 429 21.32 39.41 -10.86
C TRP A 429 22.59 38.68 -11.33
N ALA A 430 22.77 38.60 -12.65
CA ALA A 430 23.93 38.01 -13.27
C ALA A 430 24.40 38.83 -14.48
N LYS A 431 25.71 38.77 -14.76
CA LYS A 431 26.29 39.23 -16.02
C LYS A 431 26.66 38.01 -16.86
N VAL A 432 26.30 38.04 -18.14
CA VAL A 432 26.49 36.91 -19.06
C VAL A 432 27.32 37.34 -20.26
N SER A 433 28.48 36.73 -20.44
CA SER A 433 29.38 36.98 -21.57
C SER A 433 29.53 35.73 -22.45
N LEU A 434 29.76 35.95 -23.75
CA LEU A 434 30.01 34.84 -24.68
C LEU A 434 31.44 34.32 -24.53
N ASP A 435 31.60 33.01 -24.35
CA ASP A 435 32.90 32.34 -24.39
C ASP A 435 33.31 32.08 -25.85
N ARG A 436 33.87 33.12 -26.49
CA ARG A 436 34.46 33.02 -27.84
C ARG A 436 35.79 33.77 -27.94
N PRO A 437 36.94 33.08 -28.07
CA PRO A 437 38.18 33.70 -28.49
C PRO A 437 38.04 34.21 -29.94
N TRP A 438 38.34 35.50 -30.13
CA TRP A 438 38.10 36.27 -31.35
C TRP A 438 38.91 35.82 -32.58
N PHE A 439 39.95 35.00 -32.40
CA PHE A 439 40.79 34.45 -33.46
C PHE A 439 40.05 33.60 -34.51
N THR A 440 38.82 33.18 -34.24
CA THR A 440 38.00 32.33 -35.13
C THR A 440 37.24 33.08 -36.25
N ARG A 441 37.59 34.35 -36.53
CA ARG A 441 37.08 35.14 -37.67
C ARG A 441 38.20 35.65 -38.61
N LEU A 442 39.34 34.97 -38.65
CA LEU A 442 40.53 35.35 -39.44
C LEU A 442 41.09 34.23 -40.32
N ILE A 443 40.26 33.22 -40.61
CA ILE A 443 40.44 32.16 -41.61
C ILE A 443 39.12 32.07 -42.38
#